data_AF-A0A3M3AG54-F1
#
_entry.id   AF-A0A3M3AG54-F1
#
_cell.length_a   1.000
_cell.length_b   1.000
_cell.length_c   1.000
_cell.angle_alpha   90.00
_cell.angle_beta   90.00
_cell.angle_gamma   90.00
#
_symmetry.space_group_name_H-M   'P 1'
#
loop_
_entity.id
_entity.type
_entity.pdbx_description
1 polymer ?
#
loop_
_entity_poly.entity_id
_entity_poly.type
_entity_poly.pdbx_seq_one_letter_code
_entity_poly.pdbx_strand_id
1 'polypeptide(L)' 'MENGQIRLAVRAAGVNFYDVVCALGLIPPQHKLGTEAAGIVTEVGTGVTDLRPGDRVLVMSEGAFGPLLVA' A
#
# COMPACT_ATOMS: atom_id res chain seq x y z
N MET A 1 8.36 -5.32 -9.88
CA MET A 1 6.97 -5.74 -9.61
C MET A 1 6.81 -7.11 -10.21
N GLU A 2 6.04 -7.94 -9.55
CA GLU A 2 5.75 -9.31 -9.98
C GLU A 2 4.46 -9.36 -10.81
N ASN A 3 4.09 -10.56 -11.25
CA ASN A 3 2.84 -10.78 -11.95
C ASN A 3 1.66 -10.46 -11.02
N GLY A 4 0.64 -9.75 -11.53
CA GLY A 4 -0.57 -9.37 -10.79
C GLY A 4 -0.42 -8.14 -9.89
N GLN A 5 0.77 -7.54 -9.81
CA GLN A 5 1.01 -6.37 -8.97
C GLN A 5 0.84 -5.04 -9.70
N ILE A 6 0.54 -3.99 -8.95
CA ILE A 6 0.59 -2.60 -9.39
C ILE A 6 1.56 -1.79 -8.52
N ARG A 7 2.08 -0.69 -9.07
CA ARG A 7 2.69 0.38 -8.25
C ARG A 7 1.77 1.58 -8.26
N LEU A 8 1.61 2.19 -7.10
CA LEU A 8 0.84 3.42 -6.93
C LEU A 8 1.66 4.51 -6.24
N ALA A 9 1.40 5.75 -6.65
CA ALA A 9 1.75 6.93 -5.89
C ALA A 9 0.70 7.15 -4.80
N VAL A 10 1.10 6.96 -3.55
CA VAL A 10 0.22 7.08 -2.39
C VAL A 10 -0.21 8.53 -2.22
N ARG A 11 -1.50 8.76 -2.03
CA ARG A 11 -2.08 10.08 -1.74
C ARG A 11 -2.53 10.19 -0.29
N ALA A 12 -3.03 9.09 0.26
CA ALA A 12 -3.37 8.95 1.67
C ALA A 12 -3.17 7.50 2.11
N ALA A 13 -2.84 7.32 3.39
CA ALA A 13 -2.79 6.02 4.04
C ALA A 13 -3.57 6.10 5.36
N GLY A 14 -4.27 5.02 5.70
CA GLY A 14 -5.00 4.93 6.96
C GLY A 14 -4.05 4.59 8.10
N VAL A 15 -4.20 5.27 9.24
CA VAL A 15 -3.51 4.92 10.48
C VAL A 15 -4.47 4.16 11.36
N ASN A 16 -4.15 2.90 11.66
CA ASN A 16 -4.94 2.07 12.55
C ASN A 16 -4.34 2.06 13.97
N PHE A 17 -5.15 1.69 14.97
CA PHE A 17 -4.68 1.58 16.36
C PHE A 17 -3.50 0.61 16.51
N TYR A 18 -3.50 -0.47 15.72
CA TYR A 18 -2.38 -1.43 15.65
C TYR A 18 -1.06 -0.73 15.32
N ASP A 19 -1.04 0.18 14.34
CA ASP A 19 0.16 0.90 13.94
C ASP A 19 0.74 1.72 15.10
N VAL A 20 -0.14 2.35 15.88
CA VAL A 20 0.25 3.15 17.06
C VAL A 20 0.83 2.26 18.16
N VAL A 21 0.16 1.15 18.49
CA VAL A 21 0.63 0.23 19.54
C VAL A 21 1.97 -0.40 19.17
N CYS A 22 2.17 -0.76 17.89
CA CYS A 22 3.46 -1.24 17.38
C CYS A 22 4.53 -0.15 17.37
N ALA A 23 4.21 1.06 16.90
CA ALA A 23 5.17 2.18 16.85
C ALA A 23 5.63 2.62 18.26
N LEU A 24 4.78 2.46 19.28
CA LEU A 24 5.11 2.71 20.68
C LEU A 24 5.86 1.54 21.35
N GLY A 25 6.09 0.43 20.65
CA GLY A 25 6.82 -0.72 21.18
C GLY A 25 6.04 -1.54 22.22
N LEU A 26 4.72 -1.35 22.32
CA LEU A 26 3.87 -2.11 23.24
C LEU A 26 3.70 -3.56 22.81
N ILE A 27 3.72 -3.82 21.49
CA ILE A 27 3.78 -5.15 20.89
C ILE A 27 4.74 -5.14 19.69
N PRO A 28 5.43 -6.26 19.40
CA PRO A 28 6.26 -6.34 18.20
C PRO A 28 5.39 -6.33 16.93
N PRO A 29 5.78 -5.60 15.88
CA PRO A 29 5.06 -5.63 14.60
C PRO A 29 5.18 -7.01 13.96
N GLN A 30 4.06 -7.52 13.43
CA GLN A 30 4.00 -8.79 12.69
C GLN A 30 4.19 -8.59 11.19
N HIS A 31 4.03 -7.35 10.74
CA HIS A 31 4.15 -6.90 9.36
C HIS A 31 4.63 -5.44 9.32
N LYS A 32 4.93 -4.90 8.13
CA LYS A 32 5.26 -3.47 8.01
C LYS A 32 4.05 -2.62 8.40
N LEU A 33 4.29 -1.46 8.99
CA LEU A 33 3.24 -0.52 9.39
C LEU A 33 2.49 0.05 8.19
N GLY A 34 1.22 0.39 8.40
CA GLY A 34 0.31 0.87 7.37
C GLY A 34 -0.15 -0.28 6.48
N THR A 35 -1.41 -0.66 6.64
CA THR A 35 -2.02 -1.79 5.92
C THR A 35 -2.96 -1.35 4.81
N GLU A 36 -3.11 -0.04 4.60
CA GLU A 36 -4.03 0.51 3.61
C GLU A 36 -3.56 1.83 3.03
N ALA A 37 -3.80 2.00 1.72
CA ALA A 37 -3.51 3.24 1.00
C ALA A 37 -4.55 3.51 -0.08
N ALA A 38 -4.76 4.80 -0.36
CA ALA A 38 -5.42 5.28 -1.57
C ALA A 38 -4.43 6.11 -2.40
N GLY A 39 -4.45 5.92 -3.71
CA GLY A 39 -3.47 6.55 -4.58
C GLY A 39 -3.80 6.46 -6.07
N ILE A 40 -2.80 6.78 -6.88
CA ILE A 40 -2.86 6.73 -8.35
C ILE A 40 -1.92 5.66 -8.85
N VAL A 41 -2.39 4.75 -9.70
CA VAL A 41 -1.54 3.74 -10.35
C VAL A 41 -0.49 4.45 -11.21
N THR A 42 0.78 4.07 -11.05
CA THR A 42 1.91 4.58 -11.84
C THR A 42 2.47 3.53 -12.79
N GLU A 43 2.33 2.24 -12.45
CA GLU A 43 2.82 1.11 -13.24
C GLU A 43 1.93 -0.11 -12.97
N VAL A 44 1.73 -0.96 -13.98
CA VAL A 44 1.04 -2.25 -13.83
C VAL A 44 1.97 -3.39 -14.24
N GLY A 45 1.97 -4.46 -13.46
CA GLY A 45 2.76 -5.64 -13.68
C GLY A 45 2.16 -6.53 -14.76
N THR A 46 2.89 -7.58 -15.14
CA THR A 46 2.37 -8.60 -16.06
C THR A 46 1.14 -9.26 -15.45
N GLY A 47 0.12 -9.57 -16.25
CA GLY A 47 -1.10 -10.22 -15.75
C GLY A 47 -2.18 -9.31 -15.16
N VAL A 48 -1.89 -8.03 -14.94
CA VAL A 48 -2.93 -7.02 -14.63
C VAL A 48 -3.57 -6.57 -15.95
N THR A 49 -4.88 -6.78 -16.10
CA THR A 49 -5.61 -6.54 -17.36
C THR A 49 -6.75 -5.53 -17.23
N ASP A 50 -7.10 -5.15 -16.01
CA ASP A 50 -8.26 -4.34 -15.64
C ASP A 50 -7.88 -2.96 -15.07
N LEU A 51 -6.60 -2.74 -14.77
CA LEU A 51 -6.05 -1.47 -14.30
C LEU A 51 -4.98 -0.92 -15.25
N ARG A 52 -4.77 0.39 -15.20
CA ARG A 52 -3.74 1.10 -15.97
C ARG A 52 -3.19 2.31 -15.20
N PRO A 53 -2.00 2.83 -15.59
CA PRO A 53 -1.50 4.07 -15.04
C PRO A 53 -2.52 5.22 -15.15
N GLY A 54 -2.67 5.99 -14.06
CA GLY A 54 -3.64 7.07 -13.92
C GLY A 54 -4.92 6.68 -13.17
N ASP A 55 -5.22 5.39 -13.03
CA ASP A 55 -6.40 4.94 -12.29
C ASP A 55 -6.29 5.26 -10.79
N ARG A 56 -7.42 5.62 -10.18
CA ARG A 56 -7.54 5.85 -8.74
C ARG A 56 -7.88 4.53 -8.06
N VAL A 57 -7.08 4.14 -7.09
CA VAL A 57 -7.23 2.85 -6.39
C VAL A 57 -7.18 3.03 -4.88
N LEU A 58 -7.85 2.11 -4.18
CA LEU A 58 -7.64 1.81 -2.77
C LEU A 58 -7.07 0.40 -2.69
N VAL A 59 -6.06 0.20 -1.85
CA VAL A 59 -5.36 -1.09 -1.68
C VAL A 59 -5.21 -1.44 -0.21
N MET A 60 -5.25 -2.74 0.07
CA MET A 60 -4.93 -3.33 1.36
C MET A 60 -3.55 -4.01 1.22
N SER A 61 -2.48 -3.33 1.61
CA SER A 61 -1.11 -3.82 1.47
C SER A 61 -0.22 -3.17 2.54
N GLU A 62 0.79 -3.92 3.00
CA GLU A 62 1.70 -3.49 4.05
C GLU A 62 2.68 -2.42 3.55
N GLY A 63 3.17 -1.56 4.45
CA GLY A 63 4.15 -0.53 4.12
C GLY A 63 3.53 0.69 3.44
N ALA A 64 2.24 0.96 3.68
CA ALA A 64 1.50 2.06 3.09
C ALA A 64 2.00 3.47 3.50
N PHE A 65 2.78 3.59 4.57
CA PHE A 65 3.34 4.87 5.05
C PHE A 65 4.58 5.33 4.25
N GLY A 66 4.50 5.24 2.93
CA GLY A 66 5.51 5.71 2.00
C GLY A 66 4.87 6.45 0.82
N PRO A 67 5.65 7.24 0.05
CA PRO A 67 5.13 7.95 -1.12
C PRO A 67 4.79 7.02 -2.30
N LEU A 68 5.36 5.80 -2.29
CA LEU A 68 5.18 4.77 -3.30
C LEU A 68 4.89 3.44 -2.61
N LEU A 69 3.97 2.67 -3.18
CA LEU A 69 3.60 1.34 -2.72
C LEU A 69 3.51 0.40 -3.91
N VAL A 70 3.91 -0.86 -3.71
CA VAL A 70 3.63 -1.96 -4.64
C VAL A 70 2.61 -2.86 -3.95
N ALA A 71 1.50 -3.14 -4.61
CA ALA A 71 0.38 -3.93 -4.09
C ALA A 71 0.04 -5.05 -5.09
#